data_AF-A0AAU5P449-F1
#
_entry.id   AF-A0AAU5P449-F1
#
_cell.length_a   1.000
_cell.length_b   1.000
_cell.length_c   1.000
_cell.angle_alpha   90.00
_cell.angle_beta   90.00
_cell.angle_gamma   90.00
#
_symmetry.space_group_name_H-M   'P 1'
#
loop_
_entity.id
_entity.type
_entity.pdbx_description
1 polymer ?
#
loop_
_entity_poly.entity_id
_entity_poly.type
_entity_poly.pdbx_seq_one_letter_code
_entity_poly.pdbx_strand_id
1 'polypeptide(L)'
;MSFGSSPAGFGPPPPPAWTPPTDTEHALVEARARGDWTAYYDVLSRVRLYYQMSREAYDAQPERVHRVFTRDERTGARYWELFTDGLLPAPRPDDLVYSGASLRWIAEVWNPQDPPTIVVNPGTPCELALPYGPPGTTDWSRAANRPDIPSAAMRLRALHVGGVLHGPVAHGLACGALLCVSNGSLWNAPAWHGHGYDGERRRLREWWGITTRAEWQYHLRNLLACEASSSVWEFALSLRRTIARDFGGHVDIGYWRQAVATVIRADSEGATVITEDGVTKTDPRPESETEARIEGVQRLIGRITRYEARMRADGILDENRYVTSVEAWDLGRASKMARWGLGARFATLQETESAVARAGRAAALAYRSWPDFSAGYILGRCLHFDEEEFGDWYQDMVSAHRILMTEAGSPWLNIPFR
;
A
#
# COMPACT_ATOMS: atom_id res chain seq x y z
N MET A 1 61.29 -41.06 15.05
CA MET A 1 59.89 -40.77 14.70
C MET A 1 59.67 -39.30 14.94
N SER A 2 59.48 -38.51 13.88
CA SER A 2 59.32 -37.05 13.96
C SER A 2 57.83 -36.75 13.88
N PHE A 3 57.27 -36.12 14.92
CA PHE A 3 55.86 -35.76 14.97
C PHE A 3 55.63 -34.54 14.06
N GLY A 4 54.87 -34.75 12.99
CA GLY A 4 54.47 -33.70 12.06
C GLY A 4 53.59 -32.64 12.73
N SER A 5 53.81 -31.39 12.35
CA SER A 5 53.06 -30.23 12.81
C SER A 5 51.58 -30.32 12.41
N SER A 6 50.69 -30.03 13.35
CA SER A 6 49.25 -29.90 13.10
C SER A 6 48.95 -28.86 12.02
N PRO A 7 48.01 -29.11 11.10
CA PRO A 7 47.59 -28.11 10.13
C PRO A 7 46.87 -26.96 10.84
N ALA A 8 47.23 -25.73 10.46
CA ALA A 8 46.60 -24.51 10.96
C ALA A 8 45.09 -24.57 10.73
N GLY A 9 44.32 -24.49 11.81
CA GLY A 9 42.87 -24.44 11.74
C GLY A 9 42.43 -23.23 10.92
N PHE A 10 41.59 -23.47 9.91
CA PHE A 10 40.83 -22.42 9.26
C PHE A 10 40.03 -21.69 10.32
N GLY A 11 40.33 -20.40 10.51
CA GLY A 11 39.55 -19.53 11.38
C GLY A 11 38.08 -19.52 10.97
N PRO A 12 37.15 -19.15 11.87
CA PRO A 12 35.75 -19.03 11.52
C PRO A 12 35.60 -18.14 10.28
N PRO A 13 34.70 -18.48 9.35
CA PRO A 13 34.46 -17.66 8.17
C PRO A 13 34.18 -16.22 8.63
N PRO A 14 34.71 -15.21 7.93
CA PRO A 14 34.40 -13.83 8.26
C PRO A 14 32.88 -13.65 8.26
N PRO A 15 32.34 -12.88 9.21
CA PRO A 15 30.90 -12.64 9.25
C PRO A 15 30.45 -12.12 7.88
N PRO A 16 29.27 -12.55 7.40
CA PRO A 16 28.78 -12.12 6.09
C PRO A 16 28.76 -10.59 6.04
N ALA A 17 29.24 -10.04 4.93
CA ALA A 17 29.20 -8.61 4.69
C ALA A 17 27.75 -8.12 4.79
N TRP A 18 27.53 -7.08 5.59
CA TRP A 18 26.21 -6.50 5.75
C TRP A 18 25.69 -6.03 4.38
N THR A 19 24.44 -6.38 4.07
CA THR A 19 23.78 -6.01 2.81
C THR A 19 22.74 -4.94 3.10
N PRO A 20 22.75 -3.80 2.39
CA PRO A 20 21.74 -2.77 2.57
C PRO A 20 20.33 -3.30 2.28
N PRO A 21 19.34 -3.10 3.18
CA PRO A 21 18.00 -3.64 3.00
C PRO A 21 17.21 -2.91 1.91
N THR A 22 17.53 -1.66 1.57
CA THR A 22 16.94 -0.94 0.42
C THR A 22 17.98 -0.05 -0.27
N ASP A 23 17.59 0.54 -1.40
CA ASP A 23 18.41 1.53 -2.10
C ASP A 23 18.70 2.78 -1.24
N THR A 24 17.83 3.10 -0.28
CA THR A 24 18.05 4.18 0.68
C THR A 24 19.30 3.89 1.52
N GLU A 25 19.34 2.73 2.17
CA GLU A 25 20.49 2.36 3.00
C GLU A 25 21.75 2.18 2.17
N HIS A 26 21.64 1.67 0.94
CA HIS A 26 22.78 1.59 0.02
C HIS A 26 23.37 2.99 -0.24
N ALA A 27 22.51 3.97 -0.57
CA ALA A 27 22.93 5.35 -0.82
C ALA A 27 23.54 6.01 0.42
N LEU A 28 23.00 5.75 1.62
CA LEU A 28 23.56 6.24 2.89
C LEU A 28 24.96 5.68 3.15
N VAL A 29 25.16 4.37 2.96
CA VAL A 29 26.47 3.74 3.12
C VAL A 29 27.48 4.27 2.12
N GLU A 30 27.10 4.41 0.84
CA GLU A 30 27.98 4.98 -0.17
C GLU A 30 28.38 6.42 0.13
N ALA A 31 27.41 7.28 0.46
CA ALA A 31 27.67 8.68 0.79
C ALA A 31 28.63 8.79 1.97
N ARG A 32 28.39 7.98 3.02
CA ARG A 32 29.26 7.91 4.19
C ARG A 32 30.66 7.40 3.85
N ALA A 33 30.78 6.34 3.04
CA ALA A 33 32.07 5.78 2.62
C ALA A 33 32.91 6.79 1.81
N ARG A 34 32.26 7.68 1.05
CA ARG A 34 32.91 8.78 0.31
C ARG A 34 33.15 10.04 1.14
N GLY A 35 32.64 10.11 2.38
CA GLY A 35 32.66 11.33 3.19
C GLY A 35 31.77 12.45 2.63
N ASP A 36 30.81 12.13 1.76
CA ASP A 36 29.90 13.07 1.13
C ASP A 36 28.65 13.28 2.01
N TRP A 37 28.78 14.18 2.97
CA TRP A 37 27.71 14.48 3.91
C TRP A 37 26.52 15.20 3.27
N THR A 38 26.74 15.94 2.18
CA THR A 38 25.64 16.60 1.47
C THR A 38 24.74 15.56 0.82
N ALA A 39 25.32 14.57 0.13
CA ALA A 39 24.56 13.45 -0.41
C ALA A 39 23.85 12.64 0.68
N TYR A 40 24.50 12.43 1.82
CA TYR A 40 23.90 11.73 2.96
C TYR A 40 22.62 12.45 3.46
N TYR A 41 22.69 13.77 3.66
CA TYR A 41 21.52 14.55 4.09
C TYR A 41 20.44 14.61 3.02
N ASP A 42 20.82 14.72 1.74
CA ASP A 42 19.86 14.72 0.64
C ASP A 42 19.09 13.39 0.54
N VAL A 43 19.73 12.25 0.85
CA VAL A 43 19.03 10.95 0.96
C VAL A 43 18.04 10.98 2.12
N LEU A 44 18.45 11.42 3.32
CA LEU A 44 17.56 11.51 4.49
C LEU A 44 16.38 12.46 4.28
N SER A 45 16.58 13.56 3.56
CA SER A 45 15.53 14.52 3.24
C SER A 45 14.42 13.93 2.37
N ARG A 46 14.76 12.94 1.52
CA ARG A 46 13.82 12.33 0.55
C ARG A 46 13.03 11.16 1.10
N VAL A 47 13.33 10.70 2.32
CA VAL A 47 12.70 9.53 2.93
C VAL A 47 11.98 9.91 4.21
N ARG A 48 11.06 9.05 4.62
CA ARG A 48 10.47 9.12 5.96
C ARG A 48 11.46 8.53 6.95
N LEU A 49 11.68 9.25 8.04
CA LEU A 49 12.43 8.79 9.20
C LEU A 49 11.46 8.41 10.30
N TYR A 50 11.89 7.49 11.14
CA TYR A 50 11.07 6.93 12.20
C TYR A 50 11.76 7.08 13.53
N TYR A 51 11.01 7.42 14.55
CA TYR A 51 11.50 7.48 15.92
C TYR A 51 10.55 6.75 16.84
N GLN A 52 11.09 6.25 17.95
CA GLN A 52 10.30 5.55 18.96
C GLN A 52 9.46 6.51 19.80
N MET A 53 8.25 6.08 20.13
CA MET A 53 7.34 6.74 21.06
C MET A 53 6.62 5.72 21.93
N SER A 54 6.17 6.16 23.12
CA SER A 54 5.25 5.37 23.94
C SER A 54 3.86 5.37 23.32
N ARG A 55 3.33 4.18 23.05
CA ARG A 55 1.96 3.96 22.61
C ARG A 55 0.96 4.44 23.64
N GLU A 56 1.16 4.08 24.91
CA GLU A 56 0.29 4.49 26.01
C GLU A 56 0.20 6.02 26.10
N ALA A 57 1.36 6.70 26.06
CA ALA A 57 1.40 8.16 26.12
C ALA A 57 0.71 8.81 24.91
N TYR A 58 0.92 8.26 23.71
CA TYR A 58 0.24 8.72 22.51
C TYR A 58 -1.28 8.49 22.57
N ASP A 59 -1.73 7.29 22.94
CA ASP A 59 -3.17 6.96 23.02
C ASP A 59 -3.87 7.83 24.07
N ALA A 60 -3.19 8.22 25.15
CA ALA A 60 -3.72 9.14 26.14
C ALA A 60 -3.78 10.60 25.66
N GLN A 61 -2.80 11.05 24.85
CA GLN A 61 -2.69 12.44 24.37
C GLN A 61 -2.24 12.51 22.89
N PRO A 62 -3.12 12.17 21.92
CA PRO A 62 -2.72 12.03 20.51
C PRO A 62 -2.22 13.31 19.84
N GLU A 63 -2.60 14.47 20.37
CA GLU A 63 -2.23 15.79 19.84
C GLU A 63 -0.84 16.26 20.28
N ARG A 64 -0.18 15.51 21.18
CA ARG A 64 1.19 15.84 21.63
C ARG A 64 2.24 15.05 20.87
N VAL A 65 3.42 15.65 20.76
CA VAL A 65 4.59 14.96 20.23
C VAL A 65 5.19 14.08 21.33
N HIS A 66 5.19 12.77 21.10
CA HIS A 66 5.76 11.78 22.02
C HIS A 66 7.07 11.26 21.44
N ARG A 67 8.14 11.25 22.22
CA ARG A 67 9.47 10.77 21.78
C ARG A 67 10.13 10.03 22.92
N VAL A 68 10.88 8.99 22.58
CA VAL A 68 11.78 8.29 23.50
C VAL A 68 13.21 8.68 23.16
N PHE A 69 13.98 8.99 24.20
CA PHE A 69 15.42 9.25 24.10
C PHE A 69 16.19 8.08 24.70
N THR A 70 17.19 7.60 23.98
CA THR A 70 18.09 6.55 24.44
C THR A 70 19.20 7.15 25.30
N ARG A 71 19.72 6.38 26.24
CA ARG A 71 20.87 6.74 27.06
C ARG A 71 22.05 5.83 26.72
N ASP A 72 23.19 6.40 26.43
CA ASP A 72 24.46 5.67 26.32
C ASP A 72 24.82 5.13 27.71
N GLU A 73 24.93 3.81 27.85
CA GLU A 73 25.22 3.15 29.12
C GLU A 73 26.60 3.53 29.69
N ARG A 74 27.57 3.82 28.83
CA ARG A 74 28.95 4.12 29.20
C ARG A 74 29.13 5.60 29.57
N THR A 75 28.55 6.50 28.78
CA THR A 75 28.73 7.96 28.99
C THR A 75 27.58 8.60 29.78
N GLY A 76 26.43 7.92 29.87
CA GLY A 76 25.22 8.45 30.46
C GLY A 76 24.54 9.55 29.62
N ALA A 77 25.10 9.90 28.46
CA ALA A 77 24.56 10.92 27.57
C ALA A 77 23.26 10.43 26.92
N ARG A 78 22.28 11.32 26.80
CA ARG A 78 21.04 11.04 26.06
C ARG A 78 21.22 11.39 24.59
N TYR A 79 20.57 10.64 23.71
CA TYR A 79 20.48 10.92 22.28
C TYR A 79 19.13 10.48 21.72
N TRP A 80 18.78 10.99 20.54
CA TRP A 80 17.54 10.65 19.86
C TRP A 80 17.81 9.76 18.65
N GLU A 81 17.21 8.57 18.62
CA GLU A 81 17.38 7.62 17.53
C GLU A 81 16.38 7.84 16.41
N LEU A 82 16.89 7.87 15.19
CA LEU A 82 16.09 7.90 13.96
C LEU A 82 16.41 6.69 13.10
N PHE A 83 15.38 6.11 12.49
CA PHE A 83 15.47 4.93 11.64
C PHE A 83 14.93 5.22 10.25
N THR A 84 15.52 4.62 9.22
CA THR A 84 14.91 4.50 7.90
C THR A 84 13.97 3.29 7.85
N ASP A 85 13.00 3.27 6.93
CA ASP A 85 12.00 2.19 6.85
C ASP A 85 12.61 0.80 6.57
N GLY A 86 13.75 0.73 5.89
CA GLY A 86 14.48 -0.51 5.63
C GLY A 86 15.12 -1.15 6.88
N LEU A 87 15.33 -0.38 7.95
CA LEU A 87 15.99 -0.81 9.18
C LEU A 87 15.06 -0.88 10.39
N LEU A 88 13.76 -0.71 10.18
CA LEU A 88 12.78 -0.87 11.24
C LEU A 88 12.62 -2.34 11.66
N PRO A 89 12.60 -2.64 12.97
CA PRO A 89 12.26 -3.97 13.44
C PRO A 89 10.79 -4.28 13.16
N ALA A 90 10.40 -5.56 13.17
CA ALA A 90 9.01 -5.90 12.99
C ALA A 90 8.12 -5.28 14.10
N PRO A 91 6.89 -4.81 13.77
CA PRO A 91 5.93 -4.34 14.76
C PRO A 91 5.72 -5.38 15.86
N ARG A 92 6.03 -5.01 17.11
CA ARG A 92 5.80 -5.82 18.29
C ARG A 92 4.52 -5.36 19.02
N PRO A 93 3.92 -6.22 19.87
CA PRO A 93 2.78 -5.86 20.70
C PRO A 93 3.12 -4.93 21.87
N ASP A 94 4.39 -4.54 21.99
CA ASP A 94 4.94 -3.73 23.07
C ASP A 94 4.39 -2.30 23.10
N ASP A 95 4.66 -1.62 24.21
CA ASP A 95 4.25 -0.24 24.42
C ASP A 95 5.12 0.76 23.63
N LEU A 96 6.17 0.30 22.94
CA LEU A 96 7.01 1.13 22.09
C LEU A 96 6.62 0.97 20.62
N VAL A 97 6.19 2.07 20.02
CA VAL A 97 5.79 2.13 18.61
C VAL A 97 6.62 3.20 17.90
N TYR A 98 6.58 3.19 16.56
CA TYR A 98 7.33 4.13 15.75
C TYR A 98 6.39 5.17 15.16
N SER A 99 6.75 6.45 15.25
CA SER A 99 6.12 7.53 14.50
C SER A 99 7.00 7.92 13.32
N GLY A 100 6.39 8.28 12.20
CA GLY A 100 7.09 8.59 10.97
C GLY A 100 7.05 10.07 10.64
N ALA A 101 8.21 10.70 10.45
CA ALA A 101 8.36 12.13 10.16
C ALA A 101 9.34 12.41 9.01
N SER A 102 9.28 13.62 8.45
CA SER A 102 10.29 14.10 7.50
C SER A 102 11.49 14.68 8.24
N LEU A 103 12.65 14.74 7.59
CA LEU A 103 13.83 15.39 8.17
C LEU A 103 13.56 16.87 8.53
N ARG A 104 12.73 17.57 7.74
CA ARG A 104 12.30 18.95 8.03
C ARG A 104 11.56 19.04 9.36
N TRP A 105 10.55 18.17 9.55
CA TRP A 105 9.78 18.17 10.79
C TRP A 105 10.67 17.87 12.00
N ILE A 106 11.63 16.94 11.87
CA ILE A 106 12.60 16.63 12.92
C ILE A 106 13.42 17.86 13.30
N ALA A 107 13.81 18.70 12.34
CA ALA A 107 14.51 19.95 12.64
C ALA A 107 13.60 20.96 13.35
N GLU A 108 12.36 21.13 12.88
CA GLU A 108 11.40 22.12 13.38
C GLU A 108 10.94 21.84 14.81
N VAL A 109 10.87 20.57 15.19
CA VAL A 109 10.31 20.14 16.47
C VAL A 109 11.32 20.20 17.64
N TRP A 110 12.49 20.78 17.40
CA TRP A 110 13.56 20.95 18.38
C TRP A 110 13.10 21.66 19.65
N ASN A 111 13.52 21.11 20.79
CA ASN A 111 13.31 21.69 22.11
C ASN A 111 14.66 21.83 22.85
N PRO A 112 14.91 22.93 23.59
CA PRO A 112 16.11 23.09 24.41
C PRO A 112 16.36 21.97 25.45
N GLN A 113 15.32 21.20 25.82
CA GLN A 113 15.40 20.07 26.76
C GLN A 113 15.74 18.73 26.08
N ASP A 114 15.71 18.69 24.74
CA ASP A 114 16.05 17.51 23.95
C ASP A 114 17.56 17.22 24.07
N PRO A 115 17.98 15.96 23.88
CA PRO A 115 19.41 15.65 23.80
C PRO A 115 20.09 16.41 22.65
N PRO A 116 21.38 16.79 22.80
CA PRO A 116 22.10 17.56 21.79
C PRO A 116 22.53 16.72 20.58
N THR A 117 22.16 15.44 20.52
CA THR A 117 22.62 14.49 19.51
C THR A 117 21.45 13.66 18.99
N ILE A 118 21.35 13.57 17.67
CA ILE A 118 20.54 12.59 16.95
C ILE A 118 21.48 11.49 16.44
N VAL A 119 21.06 10.23 16.48
CA VAL A 119 21.79 9.11 15.86
C VAL A 119 20.88 8.46 14.83
N VAL A 120 21.28 8.51 13.57
CA VAL A 120 20.56 7.86 12.46
C VAL A 120 21.03 6.42 12.34
N ASN A 121 20.11 5.46 12.31
CA ASN A 121 20.35 4.03 12.11
C ASN A 121 21.47 3.45 13.02
N PRO A 122 21.33 3.59 14.36
CA PRO A 122 22.35 3.14 15.31
C PRO A 122 22.69 1.66 15.16
N GLY A 123 23.96 1.31 15.31
CA GLY A 123 24.50 -0.05 15.21
C GLY A 123 24.63 -0.58 13.78
N THR A 124 24.50 0.27 12.76
CA THR A 124 24.55 -0.15 11.35
C THR A 124 25.67 0.57 10.57
N PRO A 125 26.06 0.08 9.39
CA PRO A 125 26.98 0.81 8.51
C PRO A 125 26.43 2.17 8.04
N CYS A 126 25.12 2.40 8.12
CA CYS A 126 24.50 3.69 7.87
C CYS A 126 24.67 4.68 9.04
N GLU A 127 25.22 4.27 10.18
CA GLU A 127 25.19 5.08 11.39
C GLU A 127 25.86 6.45 11.21
N LEU A 128 25.14 7.50 11.61
CA LEU A 128 25.68 8.85 11.72
C LEU A 128 25.09 9.59 12.93
N ALA A 129 25.99 10.04 13.81
CA ALA A 129 25.66 10.96 14.89
C ALA A 129 25.67 12.41 14.36
N LEU A 130 24.58 13.14 14.61
CA LEU A 130 24.35 14.50 14.16
C LEU A 130 24.12 15.42 15.35
N PRO A 131 24.71 16.63 15.37
CA PRO A 131 24.34 17.62 16.36
C PRO A 131 22.85 17.98 16.19
N TYR A 132 22.11 18.00 17.29
CA TYR A 132 20.71 18.42 17.31
C TYR A 132 20.59 19.77 18.02
N GLY A 133 20.17 20.76 17.25
CA GLY A 133 20.11 22.15 17.68
C GLY A 133 18.96 22.89 17.00
N PRO A 134 18.80 24.20 17.26
CA PRO A 134 17.73 24.99 16.68
C PRO A 134 17.67 24.88 15.15
N PRO A 135 16.48 25.00 14.53
CA PRO A 135 16.32 24.89 13.09
C PRO A 135 17.30 25.79 12.31
N GLY A 136 17.99 25.24 11.31
CA GLY A 136 18.91 25.98 10.45
C GLY A 136 20.30 26.23 11.02
N THR A 137 20.58 25.80 12.25
CA THR A 137 21.91 25.96 12.89
C THR A 137 22.91 24.86 12.53
N THR A 138 22.43 23.71 12.03
CA THR A 138 23.25 22.56 11.67
C THR A 138 23.21 22.30 10.16
N ASP A 139 24.23 21.65 9.60
CA ASP A 139 24.30 21.39 8.16
C ASP A 139 23.11 20.58 7.65
N TRP A 140 22.72 19.54 8.38
CA TRP A 140 21.59 18.70 8.02
C TRP A 140 20.24 19.43 8.15
N SER A 141 20.07 20.31 9.15
CA SER A 141 18.81 21.07 9.31
C SER A 141 18.67 22.15 8.22
N ARG A 142 19.79 22.69 7.72
CA ARG A 142 19.79 23.54 6.51
C ARG A 142 19.44 22.74 5.25
N ALA A 143 19.98 21.54 5.09
CA ALA A 143 19.63 20.65 3.98
C ALA A 143 18.15 20.24 4.00
N ALA A 144 17.60 19.95 5.19
CA ALA A 144 16.20 19.60 5.38
C ALA A 144 15.21 20.69 4.94
N ASN A 145 15.64 21.95 4.92
CA ASN A 145 14.79 23.09 4.57
C ASN A 145 14.75 23.42 3.08
N ARG A 146 15.46 22.69 2.22
CA ARG A 146 15.47 22.93 0.78
C ARG A 146 14.06 22.77 0.17
N PRO A 147 13.60 23.70 -0.68
CA PRO A 147 12.24 23.68 -1.25
C PRO A 147 12.01 22.53 -2.26
N ASP A 148 13.05 22.06 -2.93
CA ASP A 148 12.95 21.13 -4.07
C ASP A 148 13.22 19.66 -3.71
N ILE A 149 12.81 19.21 -2.51
CA ILE A 149 12.98 17.80 -2.13
C ILE A 149 11.98 16.94 -2.92
N PRO A 150 12.43 16.06 -3.84
CA PRO A 150 11.51 15.26 -4.64
C PRO A 150 10.73 14.29 -3.76
N SER A 151 9.42 14.19 -3.97
CA SER A 151 8.56 13.22 -3.27
C SER A 151 9.04 11.79 -3.49
N ALA A 152 8.89 10.94 -2.47
CA ALA A 152 9.08 9.51 -2.60
C ALA A 152 7.94 8.83 -3.38
N ALA A 153 6.81 9.53 -3.59
CA ALA A 153 5.68 9.07 -4.39
C ALA A 153 6.09 8.70 -5.82
N MET A 154 5.30 7.82 -6.44
CA MET A 154 5.55 7.31 -7.80
C MET A 154 6.92 6.68 -7.98
N ARG A 155 7.33 5.85 -7.02
CA ARG A 155 8.58 5.07 -7.10
C ARG A 155 8.35 3.64 -6.69
N LEU A 156 8.94 2.71 -7.42
CA LEU A 156 9.05 1.33 -6.97
C LEU A 156 10.08 1.25 -5.85
N ARG A 157 9.65 0.72 -4.69
CA ARG A 157 10.53 0.49 -3.56
C ARG A 157 10.29 -0.91 -3.01
N ALA A 158 11.38 -1.61 -2.70
CA ALA A 158 11.35 -2.97 -2.16
C ALA A 158 12.45 -3.14 -1.10
N LEU A 159 12.22 -4.08 -0.18
CA LEU A 159 13.25 -4.66 0.66
C LEU A 159 14.03 -5.71 -0.15
N HIS A 160 15.34 -5.52 -0.28
CA HIS A 160 16.28 -6.51 -0.81
C HIS A 160 16.59 -7.60 0.21
N VAL A 161 16.49 -7.27 1.50
CA VAL A 161 16.70 -8.19 2.63
C VAL A 161 15.47 -8.18 3.53
N GLY A 162 14.95 -9.37 3.88
CA GLY A 162 13.79 -9.53 4.76
C GLY A 162 12.43 -9.24 4.10
N GLY A 163 12.41 -8.83 2.83
CA GLY A 163 11.20 -8.70 2.03
C GLY A 163 10.64 -10.03 1.53
N VAL A 164 9.32 -10.14 1.39
CA VAL A 164 8.65 -11.36 0.91
C VAL A 164 8.56 -11.32 -0.61
N LEU A 165 9.40 -12.10 -1.29
CA LEU A 165 9.53 -12.10 -2.76
C LEU A 165 8.82 -13.27 -3.45
N HIS A 166 8.45 -14.32 -2.72
CA HIS A 166 7.86 -15.53 -3.28
C HIS A 166 6.66 -16.03 -2.48
N GLY A 167 5.85 -16.87 -3.13
CA GLY A 167 4.71 -17.55 -2.51
C GLY A 167 3.46 -16.71 -2.34
N PRO A 168 2.43 -17.25 -1.66
CA PRO A 168 1.09 -16.65 -1.60
C PRO A 168 1.06 -15.26 -0.95
N VAL A 169 1.93 -15.02 0.04
CA VAL A 169 2.04 -13.70 0.68
C VAL A 169 2.64 -12.68 -0.28
N ALA A 170 3.70 -13.01 -1.03
CA ALA A 170 4.27 -12.12 -2.03
C ALA A 170 3.24 -11.73 -3.10
N HIS A 171 2.48 -12.70 -3.61
CA HIS A 171 1.40 -12.45 -4.56
C HIS A 171 0.33 -11.51 -3.98
N GLY A 172 -0.11 -11.75 -2.74
CA GLY A 172 -1.05 -10.86 -2.06
C GLY A 172 -0.49 -9.44 -1.83
N LEU A 173 0.79 -9.29 -1.53
CA LEU A 173 1.45 -7.98 -1.40
C LEU A 173 1.49 -7.26 -2.76
N ALA A 174 1.76 -8.00 -3.83
CA ALA A 174 1.77 -7.51 -5.21
C ALA A 174 0.39 -6.98 -5.68
N CYS A 175 -0.72 -7.53 -5.17
CA CYS A 175 -2.06 -6.96 -5.41
C CYS A 175 -2.19 -5.52 -4.88
N GLY A 176 -1.47 -5.16 -3.82
CA GLY A 176 -1.44 -3.80 -3.26
C GLY A 176 -0.36 -2.88 -3.85
N ALA A 177 0.36 -3.33 -4.89
CA ALA A 177 1.56 -2.64 -5.39
C ALA A 177 1.27 -1.27 -6.00
N LEU A 178 0.12 -1.07 -6.68
CA LEU A 178 -0.28 0.24 -7.22
C LEU A 178 -0.30 1.32 -6.12
N LEU A 179 -0.87 1.01 -4.95
CA LEU A 179 -0.87 1.92 -3.80
C LEU A 179 0.52 2.08 -3.19
N CYS A 180 1.36 1.05 -3.21
CA CYS A 180 2.73 1.18 -2.71
C CYS A 180 3.57 2.10 -3.60
N VAL A 181 3.51 1.93 -4.92
CA VAL A 181 4.21 2.80 -5.88
C VAL A 181 3.71 4.23 -5.77
N SER A 182 2.39 4.42 -5.79
CA SER A 182 1.78 5.75 -5.68
C SER A 182 2.20 6.48 -4.40
N ASN A 183 2.26 5.78 -3.26
CA ASN A 183 2.66 6.36 -1.99
C ASN A 183 4.17 6.29 -1.70
N GLY A 184 5.01 5.77 -2.59
CA GLY A 184 6.44 5.63 -2.35
C GLY A 184 6.79 4.69 -1.19
N SER A 185 6.01 3.62 -0.99
CA SER A 185 6.19 2.67 0.10
C SER A 185 6.76 1.33 -0.38
N LEU A 186 7.45 0.62 0.51
CA LEU A 186 7.97 -0.73 0.26
C LEU A 186 6.82 -1.71 -0.09
N TRP A 187 6.85 -2.31 -1.27
CA TRP A 187 5.76 -3.19 -1.71
C TRP A 187 5.76 -4.54 -0.99
N ASN A 188 6.94 -5.10 -0.73
CA ASN A 188 7.18 -6.46 -0.21
C ASN A 188 7.45 -6.53 1.31
N ALA A 189 7.26 -5.43 2.06
CA ALA A 189 7.47 -5.41 3.50
C ALA A 189 6.26 -6.03 4.23
N PRO A 190 6.39 -7.21 4.86
CA PRO A 190 5.30 -7.81 5.64
C PRO A 190 5.15 -7.10 7.00
N ALA A 191 6.28 -6.66 7.57
CA ALA A 191 6.37 -5.98 8.86
C ALA A 191 6.10 -4.48 8.71
N TRP A 192 4.85 -4.15 8.41
CA TRP A 192 4.44 -2.82 7.97
C TRP A 192 4.40 -1.78 9.09
N HIS A 193 5.21 -0.72 8.96
CA HIS A 193 5.08 0.52 9.75
C HIS A 193 4.38 1.65 9.01
N GLY A 194 4.42 1.64 7.67
CA GLY A 194 3.74 2.65 6.85
C GLY A 194 4.12 4.07 7.24
N HIS A 195 3.15 4.89 7.66
CA HIS A 195 3.37 6.27 8.07
C HIS A 195 3.72 6.43 9.56
N GLY A 196 4.04 5.33 10.25
CA GLY A 196 4.14 5.27 11.70
C GLY A 196 2.78 4.96 12.34
N TYR A 197 2.78 4.56 13.61
CA TYR A 197 1.60 4.17 14.37
C TYR A 197 0.54 5.27 14.38
N ASP A 198 0.94 6.51 14.69
CA ASP A 198 0.04 7.67 14.70
C ASP A 198 -0.49 7.98 13.29
N GLY A 199 0.36 7.89 12.27
CA GLY A 199 -0.02 8.10 10.87
C GLY A 199 -1.05 7.07 10.38
N GLU A 200 -0.86 5.79 10.73
CA GLU A 200 -1.80 4.73 10.37
C GLU A 200 -3.12 4.84 11.16
N ARG A 201 -3.08 5.16 12.45
CA ARG A 201 -4.28 5.43 13.26
C ARG A 201 -5.09 6.61 12.70
N ARG A 202 -4.41 7.71 12.36
CA ARG A 202 -5.03 8.89 11.76
C ARG A 202 -5.64 8.58 10.39
N ARG A 203 -4.91 7.87 9.52
CA ARG A 203 -5.42 7.43 8.21
C ARG A 203 -6.70 6.62 8.36
N LEU A 204 -6.68 5.60 9.21
CA LEU A 204 -7.82 4.70 9.39
C LEU A 204 -9.04 5.45 9.94
N ARG A 205 -8.83 6.37 10.88
CA ARG A 205 -9.90 7.22 11.41
C ARG A 205 -10.47 8.17 10.35
N GLU A 206 -9.63 8.92 9.66
CA GLU A 206 -10.06 9.99 8.75
C GLU A 206 -10.68 9.46 7.45
N TRP A 207 -10.06 8.43 6.85
CA TRP A 207 -10.46 7.96 5.52
C TRP A 207 -11.41 6.77 5.55
N TRP A 208 -11.51 6.07 6.69
CA TRP A 208 -12.31 4.86 6.82
C TRP A 208 -13.25 4.88 8.02
N GLY A 209 -13.16 5.86 8.92
CA GLY A 209 -13.93 5.87 10.17
C GLY A 209 -13.53 4.77 11.15
N ILE A 210 -12.38 4.11 10.94
CA ILE A 210 -11.95 2.96 11.74
C ILE A 210 -11.15 3.45 12.95
N THR A 211 -11.65 3.16 14.14
CA THR A 211 -11.00 3.49 15.43
C THR A 211 -10.76 2.27 16.31
N THR A 212 -11.39 1.15 15.99
CA THR A 212 -11.31 -0.11 16.75
C THR A 212 -10.89 -1.30 15.87
N ARG A 213 -10.44 -2.37 16.52
CA ARG A 213 -10.12 -3.64 15.85
C ARG A 213 -11.34 -4.29 15.21
N ALA A 214 -12.52 -4.20 15.83
CA ALA A 214 -13.75 -4.78 15.30
C ALA A 214 -14.18 -4.12 13.98
N GLU A 215 -14.13 -2.78 13.93
CA GLU A 215 -14.37 -2.01 12.70
C GLU A 215 -13.35 -2.38 11.62
N TRP A 216 -12.06 -2.45 11.97
CA TRP A 216 -11.02 -2.89 11.04
C TRP A 216 -11.30 -4.28 10.46
N GLN A 217 -11.67 -5.25 11.30
CA GLN A 217 -12.03 -6.60 10.84
C GLN A 217 -13.26 -6.59 9.92
N TYR A 218 -14.25 -5.75 10.21
CA TYR A 218 -15.42 -5.59 9.36
C TYR A 218 -15.03 -5.08 7.96
N HIS A 219 -14.29 -3.96 7.88
CA HIS A 219 -13.85 -3.41 6.59
C HIS A 219 -12.94 -4.35 5.82
N LEU A 220 -12.01 -5.04 6.50
CA LEU A 220 -11.15 -6.03 5.86
C LEU A 220 -11.97 -7.19 5.28
N ARG A 221 -12.98 -7.68 5.99
CA ARG A 221 -13.86 -8.75 5.48
C ARG A 221 -14.63 -8.30 4.24
N ASN A 222 -15.22 -7.11 4.27
CA ASN A 222 -15.96 -6.58 3.12
C ASN A 222 -15.05 -6.40 1.89
N LEU A 223 -13.84 -5.88 2.07
CA LEU A 223 -12.85 -5.75 0.99
C LEU A 223 -12.43 -7.13 0.44
N LEU A 224 -12.22 -8.13 1.31
CA LEU A 224 -11.89 -9.49 0.88
C LEU A 224 -13.05 -10.21 0.19
N ALA A 225 -14.29 -9.82 0.49
CA ALA A 225 -15.50 -10.32 -0.16
C ALA A 225 -15.89 -9.53 -1.42
N CYS A 226 -15.14 -8.48 -1.77
CA CYS A 226 -15.46 -7.55 -2.85
C CYS A 226 -16.83 -6.85 -2.69
N GLU A 227 -17.24 -6.61 -1.46
CA GLU A 227 -18.51 -5.98 -1.08
C GLU A 227 -18.32 -4.51 -0.62
N ALA A 228 -17.10 -3.98 -0.67
CA ALA A 228 -16.83 -2.61 -0.26
C ALA A 228 -17.10 -1.59 -1.39
N SER A 229 -17.11 -2.05 -2.64
CA SER A 229 -17.47 -1.26 -3.82
C SER A 229 -18.92 -1.47 -4.23
N SER A 230 -19.46 -0.57 -5.07
CA SER A 230 -20.85 -0.64 -5.48
C SER A 230 -21.12 -1.89 -6.32
N SER A 231 -22.05 -2.74 -5.86
CA SER A 231 -22.44 -3.98 -6.56
C SER A 231 -22.99 -3.73 -7.97
N VAL A 232 -23.48 -2.51 -8.25
CA VAL A 232 -23.96 -2.12 -9.58
C VAL A 232 -22.84 -2.09 -10.63
N TRP A 233 -21.59 -1.84 -10.23
CA TRP A 233 -20.43 -1.85 -11.12
C TRP A 233 -20.13 -3.27 -11.59
N GLU A 234 -20.02 -4.21 -10.66
CA GLU A 234 -19.85 -5.62 -10.99
C GLU A 234 -21.05 -6.20 -11.72
N PHE A 235 -22.28 -5.78 -11.40
CA PHE A 235 -23.47 -6.19 -12.13
C PHE A 235 -23.36 -5.83 -13.63
N ALA A 236 -23.03 -4.58 -13.95
CA ALA A 236 -22.90 -4.15 -15.34
C ALA A 236 -21.80 -4.94 -16.08
N LEU A 237 -20.61 -5.08 -15.47
CA LEU A 237 -19.46 -5.77 -16.06
C LEU A 237 -19.66 -7.29 -16.19
N SER A 238 -20.29 -7.91 -15.19
CA SER A 238 -20.59 -9.35 -15.21
C SER A 238 -21.60 -9.68 -16.30
N LEU A 239 -22.62 -8.85 -16.53
CA LEU A 239 -23.54 -9.07 -17.64
C LEU A 239 -22.83 -8.94 -18.99
N ARG A 240 -21.96 -7.94 -19.18
CA ARG A 240 -21.12 -7.82 -20.39
C ARG A 240 -20.28 -9.06 -20.60
N ARG A 241 -19.67 -9.59 -19.53
CA ARG A 241 -18.84 -10.79 -19.57
C ARG A 241 -19.64 -12.03 -19.95
N THR A 242 -20.89 -12.16 -19.50
CA THR A 242 -21.80 -13.25 -19.90
C THR A 242 -22.11 -13.14 -21.39
N ILE A 243 -22.54 -11.96 -21.87
CA ILE A 243 -22.82 -11.73 -23.29
C ILE A 243 -21.59 -12.04 -24.14
N ALA A 244 -20.41 -11.58 -23.74
CA ALA A 244 -19.17 -11.82 -24.49
C ALA A 244 -18.84 -13.31 -24.62
N ARG A 245 -19.17 -14.14 -23.62
CA ARG A 245 -18.96 -15.60 -23.69
C ARG A 245 -19.91 -16.24 -24.69
N ASP A 246 -21.14 -15.77 -24.77
CA ASP A 246 -22.17 -16.32 -25.65
C ASP A 246 -21.94 -15.93 -27.12
N PHE A 247 -21.38 -14.73 -27.38
CA PHE A 247 -21.21 -14.17 -28.73
C PHE A 247 -19.76 -14.08 -29.23
N GLY A 248 -18.79 -14.69 -28.53
CA GLY A 248 -17.41 -14.80 -29.02
C GLY A 248 -16.53 -13.55 -28.81
N GLY A 249 -16.86 -12.70 -27.84
CA GLY A 249 -15.93 -11.73 -27.23
C GLY A 249 -16.33 -10.26 -27.37
N HIS A 250 -16.76 -9.81 -28.56
CA HIS A 250 -17.18 -8.42 -28.74
C HIS A 250 -18.63 -8.22 -28.28
N VAL A 251 -18.87 -7.11 -27.57
CA VAL A 251 -20.22 -6.74 -27.09
C VAL A 251 -20.51 -5.31 -27.52
N ASP A 252 -21.52 -5.16 -28.36
CA ASP A 252 -22.05 -3.85 -28.76
C ASP A 252 -22.62 -3.09 -27.54
N ILE A 253 -22.37 -1.78 -27.47
CA ILE A 253 -22.77 -0.95 -26.33
C ILE A 253 -24.30 -0.82 -26.26
N GLY A 254 -24.97 -0.69 -27.41
CA GLY A 254 -26.44 -0.62 -27.47
C GLY A 254 -27.07 -1.90 -26.97
N TYR A 255 -26.55 -3.05 -27.42
CA TYR A 255 -26.98 -4.36 -26.94
C TYR A 255 -26.72 -4.54 -25.45
N TRP A 256 -25.56 -4.13 -24.93
CA TRP A 256 -25.27 -4.20 -23.50
C TRP A 256 -26.27 -3.38 -22.66
N ARG A 257 -26.59 -2.15 -23.09
CA ARG A 257 -27.60 -1.31 -22.44
C ARG A 257 -28.99 -1.92 -22.47
N GLN A 258 -29.36 -2.56 -23.57
CA GLN A 258 -30.64 -3.25 -23.70
C GLN A 258 -30.71 -4.48 -22.80
N ALA A 259 -29.66 -5.31 -22.80
CA ALA A 259 -29.59 -6.51 -21.96
C ALA A 259 -29.70 -6.16 -20.47
N VAL A 260 -29.02 -5.11 -20.00
CA VAL A 260 -29.16 -4.60 -18.63
C VAL A 260 -30.61 -4.21 -18.35
N ALA A 261 -31.25 -3.47 -19.25
CA ALA A 261 -32.63 -3.03 -19.08
C ALA A 261 -33.60 -4.22 -18.98
N THR A 262 -33.43 -5.24 -19.84
CA THR A 262 -34.21 -6.48 -19.79
C THR A 262 -34.04 -7.21 -18.46
N VAL A 263 -32.81 -7.38 -17.97
CA VAL A 263 -32.55 -8.07 -16.69
C VAL A 263 -33.15 -7.29 -15.52
N ILE A 264 -33.01 -5.97 -15.48
CA ILE A 264 -33.59 -5.14 -14.40
C ILE A 264 -35.12 -5.19 -14.41
N ARG A 265 -35.77 -5.16 -15.59
CA ARG A 265 -37.23 -5.29 -15.68
C ARG A 265 -37.69 -6.66 -15.19
N ALA A 266 -37.04 -7.75 -15.62
CA ALA A 266 -37.36 -9.09 -15.15
C ALA A 266 -37.20 -9.24 -13.61
N ASP A 267 -36.15 -8.64 -13.03
CA ASP A 267 -35.93 -8.60 -11.58
C ASP A 267 -37.01 -7.78 -10.83
N SER A 268 -37.63 -6.81 -11.51
CA SER A 268 -38.64 -5.91 -10.92
C SER A 268 -40.06 -6.49 -10.88
N GLU A 269 -40.34 -7.56 -11.64
CA GLU A 269 -41.67 -8.17 -11.77
C GLU A 269 -42.11 -9.00 -10.54
N GLY A 270 -41.27 -9.07 -9.51
CA GLY A 270 -41.51 -9.84 -8.28
C GLY A 270 -40.99 -11.28 -8.40
N ALA A 271 -40.21 -11.72 -7.43
CA ALA A 271 -39.62 -13.05 -7.40
C ALA A 271 -40.45 -13.98 -6.50
N THR A 272 -40.61 -15.22 -6.94
CA THR A 272 -41.16 -16.29 -6.10
C THR A 272 -40.07 -16.76 -5.14
N VAL A 273 -40.21 -16.46 -3.86
CA VAL A 273 -39.28 -16.83 -2.79
C VAL A 273 -39.89 -17.96 -1.96
N ILE A 274 -39.11 -19.01 -1.72
CA ILE A 274 -39.48 -20.07 -0.78
C ILE A 274 -38.95 -19.67 0.59
N THR A 275 -39.85 -19.38 1.52
CA THR A 275 -39.54 -19.10 2.93
C THR A 275 -39.97 -20.29 3.80
N GLU A 276 -39.58 -20.30 5.08
CA GLU A 276 -40.03 -21.34 6.03
C GLU A 276 -41.57 -21.41 6.14
N ASP A 277 -42.26 -20.31 5.83
CA ASP A 277 -43.73 -20.18 5.83
C ASP A 277 -44.39 -20.54 4.48
N GLY A 278 -43.63 -20.96 3.46
CA GLY A 278 -44.13 -21.40 2.16
C GLY A 278 -43.66 -20.56 0.97
N VAL A 279 -44.42 -20.59 -0.13
CA VAL A 279 -44.09 -19.86 -1.37
C VAL A 279 -44.67 -18.44 -1.29
N THR A 280 -43.83 -17.44 -1.15
CA THR A 280 -44.21 -16.01 -1.12
C THR A 280 -43.72 -15.31 -2.39
N LYS A 281 -44.52 -14.40 -2.96
CA LYS A 281 -44.08 -13.52 -4.05
C LYS A 281 -43.72 -12.17 -3.46
N THR A 282 -42.55 -11.63 -3.81
CA THR A 282 -42.25 -10.23 -3.50
C THR A 282 -43.07 -9.31 -4.37
N ASP A 283 -43.49 -8.18 -3.80
CA ASP A 283 -44.25 -7.16 -4.54
C ASP A 283 -43.39 -6.60 -5.69
N PRO A 284 -44.00 -6.33 -6.86
CA PRO A 284 -43.31 -5.70 -7.97
C PRO A 284 -42.77 -4.33 -7.57
N ARG A 285 -41.57 -3.99 -8.03
CA ARG A 285 -41.00 -2.67 -7.81
C ARG A 285 -41.75 -1.63 -8.65
N PRO A 286 -42.01 -0.40 -8.15
CA PRO A 286 -42.65 0.65 -8.93
C PRO A 286 -41.93 0.90 -10.26
N GLU A 287 -42.69 1.05 -11.36
CA GLU A 287 -42.16 1.24 -12.71
C GLU A 287 -41.18 2.43 -12.80
N SER A 288 -41.50 3.53 -12.12
CA SER A 288 -40.63 4.72 -12.08
C SER A 288 -39.27 4.46 -11.42
N GLU A 289 -39.21 3.63 -10.36
CA GLU A 289 -37.97 3.25 -9.70
C GLU A 289 -37.16 2.29 -10.59
N THR A 290 -37.84 1.36 -11.27
CA THR A 290 -37.22 0.44 -12.24
C THR A 290 -36.59 1.20 -13.40
N GLU A 291 -37.30 2.14 -14.02
CA GLU A 291 -36.76 2.95 -15.12
C GLU A 291 -35.61 3.86 -14.66
N ALA A 292 -35.70 4.46 -13.47
CA ALA A 292 -34.59 5.24 -12.90
C ALA A 292 -33.33 4.38 -12.67
N ARG A 293 -33.48 3.14 -12.19
CA ARG A 293 -32.38 2.18 -12.04
C ARG A 293 -31.77 1.83 -13.39
N ILE A 294 -32.59 1.56 -14.41
CA ILE A 294 -32.14 1.28 -15.78
C ILE A 294 -31.31 2.45 -16.32
N GLU A 295 -31.83 3.67 -16.22
CA GLU A 295 -31.14 4.88 -16.68
C GLU A 295 -29.80 5.06 -15.96
N GLY A 296 -29.76 4.83 -14.64
CA GLY A 296 -28.55 4.86 -13.84
C GLY A 296 -27.48 3.89 -14.32
N VAL A 297 -27.84 2.62 -14.59
CA VAL A 297 -26.88 1.63 -15.09
C VAL A 297 -26.46 1.92 -16.53
N GLN A 298 -27.35 2.43 -17.38
CA GLN A 298 -27.01 2.83 -18.74
C GLN A 298 -26.04 4.02 -18.80
N ARG A 299 -26.17 4.99 -17.87
CA ARG A 299 -25.18 6.06 -17.68
C ARG A 299 -23.84 5.49 -17.23
N LEU A 300 -23.84 4.58 -16.26
CA LEU A 300 -22.63 3.89 -15.80
C LEU A 300 -21.92 3.14 -16.93
N ILE A 301 -22.65 2.43 -17.80
CA ILE A 301 -22.09 1.81 -19.01
C ILE A 301 -21.35 2.84 -19.86
N GLY A 302 -21.95 4.01 -20.06
CA GLY A 302 -21.30 5.13 -20.76
C GLY A 302 -19.98 5.53 -20.09
N ARG A 303 -19.97 5.68 -18.77
CA ARG A 303 -18.76 6.01 -18.00
C ARG A 303 -17.65 4.97 -18.18
N ILE A 304 -18.00 3.69 -18.02
CA ILE A 304 -17.07 2.57 -18.21
C ILE A 304 -16.45 2.63 -19.61
N THR A 305 -17.25 2.82 -20.65
CA THR A 305 -16.73 2.84 -22.04
C THR A 305 -15.78 4.01 -22.30
N ARG A 306 -15.98 5.17 -21.67
CA ARG A 306 -15.08 6.32 -21.79
C ARG A 306 -13.76 6.09 -21.06
N TYR A 307 -13.78 5.51 -19.86
CA TYR A 307 -12.56 5.09 -19.18
C TYR A 307 -11.79 4.03 -19.98
N GLU A 308 -12.48 3.03 -20.54
CA GLU A 308 -11.81 2.03 -21.39
C GLU A 308 -11.19 2.65 -22.63
N ALA A 309 -11.87 3.61 -23.27
CA ALA A 309 -11.31 4.34 -24.42
C ALA A 309 -10.04 5.11 -24.01
N ARG A 310 -10.06 5.78 -22.86
CA ARG A 310 -8.89 6.48 -22.32
C ARG A 310 -7.75 5.53 -21.98
N MET A 311 -8.05 4.40 -21.32
CA MET A 311 -7.08 3.35 -21.01
C MET A 311 -6.41 2.78 -22.26
N ARG A 312 -7.14 2.60 -23.36
CA ARG A 312 -6.55 2.20 -24.65
C ARG A 312 -5.60 3.27 -25.18
N ALA A 313 -6.00 4.54 -25.15
CA ALA A 313 -5.17 5.65 -25.58
C ALA A 313 -3.86 5.76 -24.77
N ASP A 314 -3.90 5.44 -23.47
CA ASP A 314 -2.73 5.50 -22.58
C ASP A 314 -1.94 4.18 -22.48
N GLY A 315 -2.34 3.14 -23.21
CA GLY A 315 -1.65 1.85 -23.30
C GLY A 315 -1.88 0.88 -22.13
N ILE A 316 -2.93 1.09 -21.34
CA ILE A 316 -3.32 0.23 -20.20
C ILE A 316 -4.17 -0.96 -20.67
N LEU A 317 -4.94 -0.77 -21.74
CA LEU A 317 -5.77 -1.81 -22.37
C LEU A 317 -5.40 -1.93 -23.85
N ASP A 318 -5.35 -3.15 -24.37
CA ASP A 318 -5.23 -3.36 -25.82
C ASP A 318 -6.52 -2.95 -26.55
N GLU A 319 -6.42 -2.67 -27.85
CA GLU A 319 -7.53 -2.16 -28.70
C GLU A 319 -8.81 -2.99 -28.59
N ASN A 320 -8.70 -4.32 -28.55
CA ASN A 320 -9.83 -5.24 -28.50
C ASN A 320 -10.15 -5.78 -27.11
N ARG A 321 -9.47 -5.28 -26.06
CA ARG A 321 -9.69 -5.69 -24.66
C ARG A 321 -10.70 -4.77 -23.99
N TYR A 322 -11.32 -5.29 -22.94
CA TYR A 322 -12.22 -4.55 -22.07
C TYR A 322 -12.03 -5.00 -20.62
N VAL A 323 -12.45 -4.18 -19.66
CA VAL A 323 -12.33 -4.51 -18.25
C VAL A 323 -13.40 -5.53 -17.89
N THR A 324 -12.98 -6.67 -17.35
CA THR A 324 -13.91 -7.77 -17.04
C THR A 324 -14.52 -7.69 -15.65
N SER A 325 -13.90 -6.95 -14.74
CA SER A 325 -14.29 -6.77 -13.34
C SER A 325 -13.50 -5.58 -12.74
N VAL A 326 -14.05 -4.96 -11.72
CA VAL A 326 -13.44 -3.93 -10.86
C VAL A 326 -13.13 -4.43 -9.44
N GLU A 327 -13.36 -5.71 -9.14
CA GLU A 327 -13.03 -6.34 -7.85
C GLU A 327 -11.56 -6.11 -7.42
N ALA A 328 -10.64 -5.92 -8.36
CA ALA A 328 -9.25 -5.61 -8.07
C ALA A 328 -9.09 -4.34 -7.21
N TRP A 329 -10.00 -3.37 -7.33
CA TRP A 329 -10.03 -2.18 -6.47
C TRP A 329 -10.23 -2.53 -4.99
N ASP A 330 -11.09 -3.51 -4.69
CA ASP A 330 -11.30 -4.00 -3.33
C ASP A 330 -10.12 -4.87 -2.89
N LEU A 331 -9.66 -5.79 -3.73
CA LEU A 331 -8.60 -6.74 -3.38
C LEU A 331 -7.23 -6.08 -3.19
N GLY A 332 -6.89 -5.08 -4.01
CA GLY A 332 -5.66 -4.30 -3.82
C GLY A 332 -5.72 -3.43 -2.56
N ARG A 333 -6.90 -2.87 -2.23
CA ARG A 333 -7.13 -2.20 -0.94
C ARG A 333 -7.15 -3.19 0.23
N ALA A 334 -7.63 -4.41 0.07
CA ALA A 334 -7.59 -5.45 1.11
C ALA A 334 -6.15 -5.79 1.51
N SER A 335 -5.25 -5.93 0.52
CA SER A 335 -3.81 -6.10 0.74
C SER A 335 -3.19 -4.95 1.57
N LYS A 336 -3.65 -3.71 1.34
CA LYS A 336 -3.22 -2.55 2.14
C LYS A 336 -3.90 -2.47 3.49
N MET A 337 -5.19 -2.74 3.58
CA MET A 337 -5.98 -2.72 4.81
C MET A 337 -5.44 -3.71 5.84
N ALA A 338 -5.02 -4.90 5.39
CA ALA A 338 -4.32 -5.86 6.23
C ALA A 338 -3.06 -5.25 6.88
N ARG A 339 -2.23 -4.58 6.08
CA ARG A 339 -0.99 -3.93 6.52
C ARG A 339 -1.23 -2.70 7.39
N TRP A 340 -2.22 -1.87 7.05
CA TRP A 340 -2.63 -0.73 7.88
C TRP A 340 -3.12 -1.19 9.26
N GLY A 341 -3.81 -2.33 9.32
CA GLY A 341 -4.18 -2.98 10.59
C GLY A 341 -2.98 -3.30 11.47
N LEU A 342 -1.90 -3.86 10.90
CA LEU A 342 -0.67 -4.12 11.64
C LEU A 342 -0.01 -2.82 12.14
N GLY A 343 0.13 -1.85 11.24
CA GLY A 343 0.71 -0.54 11.55
C GLY A 343 -0.03 0.18 12.68
N ALA A 344 -1.36 0.07 12.71
CA ALA A 344 -2.23 0.66 13.73
C ALA A 344 -2.44 -0.23 14.97
N ARG A 345 -1.74 -1.37 15.09
CA ARG A 345 -1.88 -2.36 16.18
C ARG A 345 -3.30 -2.95 16.33
N PHE A 346 -4.06 -3.01 15.24
CA PHE A 346 -5.30 -3.77 15.17
C PHE A 346 -5.12 -5.21 14.74
N ALA A 347 -3.96 -5.60 14.20
CA ALA A 347 -3.68 -6.95 13.71
C ALA A 347 -2.30 -7.43 14.16
N THR A 348 -2.13 -8.75 14.27
CA THR A 348 -0.79 -9.36 14.39
C THR A 348 -0.14 -9.53 13.02
N LEU A 349 1.16 -9.80 12.99
CA LEU A 349 1.88 -10.11 11.74
C LEU A 349 1.27 -11.34 11.05
N GLN A 350 0.96 -12.39 11.80
CA GLN A 350 0.36 -13.62 11.26
C GLN A 350 -1.02 -13.38 10.65
N GLU A 351 -1.88 -12.59 11.32
CA GLU A 351 -3.19 -12.22 10.78
C GLU A 351 -3.05 -11.41 9.48
N THR A 352 -2.06 -10.53 9.43
CA THR A 352 -1.74 -9.70 8.27
C THR A 352 -1.32 -10.57 7.08
N GLU A 353 -0.37 -11.49 7.28
CA GLU A 353 0.09 -12.41 6.23
C GLU A 353 -1.04 -13.30 5.71
N SER A 354 -1.88 -13.82 6.61
CA SER A 354 -3.06 -14.62 6.24
C SER A 354 -4.06 -13.82 5.40
N ALA A 355 -4.38 -12.59 5.81
CA ALA A 355 -5.29 -11.71 5.09
C ALA A 355 -4.74 -11.29 3.71
N VAL A 356 -3.45 -10.98 3.64
CA VAL A 356 -2.76 -10.65 2.38
C VAL A 356 -2.79 -11.85 1.44
N ALA A 357 -2.46 -13.05 1.91
CA ALA A 357 -2.52 -14.27 1.10
C ALA A 357 -3.96 -14.58 0.61
N ARG A 358 -4.99 -14.27 1.42
CA ARG A 358 -6.40 -14.39 0.99
C ARG A 358 -6.73 -13.41 -0.13
N ALA A 359 -6.30 -12.16 -0.04
CA ALA A 359 -6.49 -11.18 -1.11
C ALA A 359 -5.82 -11.65 -2.41
N GLY A 360 -4.60 -12.18 -2.32
CA GLY A 360 -3.89 -12.76 -3.46
C GLY A 360 -4.64 -13.93 -4.11
N ARG A 361 -5.17 -14.86 -3.31
CA ARG A 361 -5.98 -15.98 -3.83
C ARG A 361 -7.27 -15.52 -4.50
N ALA A 362 -7.99 -14.57 -3.91
CA ALA A 362 -9.19 -14.00 -4.52
C ALA A 362 -8.87 -13.31 -5.86
N ALA A 363 -7.76 -12.58 -5.94
CA ALA A 363 -7.31 -11.94 -7.17
C ALA A 363 -7.00 -12.97 -8.28
N ALA A 364 -6.31 -14.06 -7.93
CA ALA A 364 -5.99 -15.12 -8.89
C ALA A 364 -7.23 -15.85 -9.44
N LEU A 365 -8.33 -15.89 -8.67
CA LEU A 365 -9.62 -16.44 -9.10
C LEU A 365 -10.37 -15.47 -10.03
N ALA A 366 -10.38 -14.18 -9.72
CA ALA A 366 -11.13 -13.17 -10.47
C ALA A 366 -10.44 -12.72 -11.78
N TYR A 367 -9.10 -12.75 -11.83
CA TYR A 367 -8.31 -12.23 -12.95
C TYR A 367 -7.38 -13.29 -13.55
N ARG A 368 -6.81 -12.99 -14.73
CA ARG A 368 -5.91 -13.90 -15.46
C ARG A 368 -4.47 -13.40 -15.55
N SER A 369 -4.24 -12.10 -15.35
CA SER A 369 -2.94 -11.47 -15.53
C SER A 369 -2.83 -10.18 -14.72
N TRP A 370 -1.60 -9.71 -14.47
CA TRP A 370 -1.37 -8.40 -13.85
C TRP A 370 -1.94 -7.22 -14.65
N PRO A 371 -1.85 -7.18 -15.99
CA PRO A 371 -2.55 -6.17 -16.80
C PRO A 371 -4.06 -6.14 -16.56
N ASP A 372 -4.74 -7.29 -16.57
CA ASP A 372 -6.19 -7.35 -16.32
C ASP A 372 -6.52 -6.86 -14.91
N PHE A 373 -5.74 -7.30 -13.91
CA PHE A 373 -5.89 -6.85 -12.53
C PHE A 373 -5.70 -5.33 -12.40
N SER A 374 -4.68 -4.79 -13.08
CA SER A 374 -4.40 -3.35 -13.08
C SER A 374 -5.54 -2.56 -13.72
N ALA A 375 -6.04 -2.98 -14.88
CA ALA A 375 -7.13 -2.28 -15.55
C ALA A 375 -8.41 -2.28 -14.68
N GLY A 376 -8.74 -3.42 -14.05
CA GLY A 376 -9.83 -3.52 -13.09
C GLY A 376 -9.66 -2.60 -11.88
N TYR A 377 -8.44 -2.53 -11.34
CA TYR A 377 -8.13 -1.66 -10.21
C TYR A 377 -8.33 -0.19 -10.57
N ILE A 378 -7.78 0.24 -11.71
CA ILE A 378 -7.84 1.64 -12.16
C ILE A 378 -9.30 2.03 -12.43
N LEU A 379 -10.06 1.19 -13.13
CA LEU A 379 -11.47 1.48 -13.40
C LEU A 379 -12.26 1.59 -12.10
N GLY A 380 -12.09 0.64 -11.17
CA GLY A 380 -12.78 0.68 -9.88
C GLY A 380 -12.48 1.94 -9.07
N ARG A 381 -11.21 2.37 -9.04
CA ARG A 381 -10.81 3.65 -8.42
C ARG A 381 -11.46 4.85 -9.08
N CYS A 382 -11.47 4.91 -10.41
CA CYS A 382 -12.02 6.06 -11.14
C CYS A 382 -13.54 6.15 -11.03
N LEU A 383 -14.24 5.00 -11.01
CA LEU A 383 -15.68 4.96 -10.72
C LEU A 383 -16.00 5.47 -9.31
N HIS A 384 -15.08 5.28 -8.36
CA HIS A 384 -15.23 5.70 -6.97
C HIS A 384 -14.95 7.19 -6.74
N PHE A 385 -13.94 7.78 -7.40
CA PHE A 385 -13.46 9.14 -7.06
C PHE A 385 -13.37 10.14 -8.21
N ASP A 386 -13.16 9.70 -9.46
CA ASP A 386 -12.63 10.60 -10.51
C ASP A 386 -13.73 11.40 -11.25
N GLU A 387 -14.99 10.97 -11.18
CA GLU A 387 -16.12 11.65 -11.85
C GLU A 387 -15.91 11.96 -13.36
N GLU A 388 -15.00 11.23 -14.03
CA GLU A 388 -14.62 11.39 -15.44
C GLU A 388 -13.79 12.63 -15.77
N GLU A 389 -13.11 13.21 -14.77
CA GLU A 389 -12.17 14.30 -14.97
C GLU A 389 -10.86 13.82 -15.64
N PHE A 390 -10.53 12.52 -15.51
CA PHE A 390 -9.25 11.94 -15.93
C PHE A 390 -8.05 12.66 -15.30
N GLY A 391 -8.23 13.18 -14.09
CA GLY A 391 -7.26 13.95 -13.32
C GLY A 391 -6.30 13.06 -12.56
N ASP A 392 -5.83 13.54 -11.41
CA ASP A 392 -4.81 12.86 -10.61
C ASP A 392 -5.25 11.44 -10.19
N TRP A 393 -6.54 11.21 -9.93
CA TRP A 393 -7.06 9.88 -9.58
C TRP A 393 -6.80 8.82 -10.65
N TYR A 394 -6.82 9.22 -11.92
CA TYR A 394 -6.51 8.39 -13.08
C TYR A 394 -5.01 8.41 -13.43
N GLN A 395 -4.43 9.61 -13.63
CA GLN A 395 -3.04 9.77 -14.11
C GLN A 395 -2.00 9.16 -13.16
N ASP A 396 -2.23 9.25 -11.84
CA ASP A 396 -1.37 8.61 -10.85
C ASP A 396 -1.32 7.09 -11.04
N MET A 397 -2.47 6.48 -11.33
CA MET A 397 -2.51 5.03 -11.52
C MET A 397 -2.01 4.59 -12.89
N VAL A 398 -2.13 5.44 -13.92
CA VAL A 398 -1.44 5.21 -15.20
C VAL A 398 0.06 5.17 -14.98
N SER A 399 0.60 6.13 -14.24
CA SER A 399 2.02 6.21 -13.90
C SER A 399 2.47 5.00 -13.08
N ALA A 400 1.72 4.65 -12.03
CA ALA A 400 2.01 3.49 -11.20
C ALA A 400 1.90 2.16 -11.98
N HIS A 401 0.94 2.03 -12.90
CA HIS A 401 0.82 0.88 -13.81
C HIS A 401 2.06 0.75 -14.68
N ARG A 402 2.51 1.83 -15.33
CA ARG A 402 3.70 1.81 -16.19
C ARG A 402 4.94 1.38 -15.42
N ILE A 403 5.15 1.93 -14.23
CA ILE A 403 6.25 1.52 -13.33
C ILE A 403 6.20 0.01 -13.07
N LEU A 404 5.04 -0.50 -12.66
CA LEU A 404 4.90 -1.93 -12.33
C LEU A 404 5.02 -2.85 -13.57
N MET A 405 4.68 -2.37 -14.75
CA MET A 405 4.76 -3.16 -15.98
C MET A 405 6.14 -3.10 -16.67
N THR A 406 7.05 -2.22 -16.24
CA THR A 406 8.30 -1.98 -16.97
C THR A 406 9.57 -2.06 -16.11
N GLU A 407 9.50 -1.69 -14.84
CA GLU A 407 10.70 -1.69 -13.99
C GLU A 407 11.11 -3.10 -13.58
N ALA A 408 12.39 -3.43 -13.75
CA ALA A 408 12.92 -4.79 -13.55
C ALA A 408 12.70 -5.35 -12.13
N GLY A 409 12.65 -4.50 -11.10
CA GLY A 409 12.39 -4.92 -9.71
C GLY A 409 10.91 -5.13 -9.38
N SER A 410 10.01 -4.93 -10.35
CA SER A 410 8.57 -4.93 -10.10
C SER A 410 8.05 -6.31 -9.70
N PRO A 411 7.13 -6.41 -8.72
CA PRO A 411 6.48 -7.67 -8.43
C PRO A 411 5.69 -8.22 -9.62
N TRP A 412 5.18 -7.37 -10.53
CA TRP A 412 4.36 -7.82 -11.65
C TRP A 412 5.15 -8.44 -12.80
N LEU A 413 6.47 -8.22 -12.82
CA LEU A 413 7.39 -8.91 -13.75
C LEU A 413 7.99 -10.18 -13.15
N ASN A 414 8.11 -10.24 -11.81
CA ASN A 414 8.85 -11.29 -11.12
C ASN A 414 7.98 -12.29 -10.36
N ILE A 415 6.69 -12.00 -10.15
CA ILE A 415 5.74 -12.90 -9.50
C ILE A 415 4.69 -13.31 -10.53
N PRO A 416 4.55 -14.61 -10.85
CA PRO A 416 3.48 -15.09 -11.71
C PRO A 416 2.10 -14.72 -11.15
N PHE A 417 1.16 -14.38 -12.03
CA PHE A 417 -0.22 -14.10 -11.60
C PHE A 417 -0.97 -15.38 -11.16
N ARG A 418 -0.59 -16.54 -11.69
CA ARG A 418 -1.18 -17.85 -11.39
C ARG A 418 -0.11 -18.90 -11.17
#